data_AF-A0A9D4T725-F1
#
_entry.id   AF-A0A9D4T725-F1
#
_cell.length_a   1.000
_cell.length_b   1.000
_cell.length_c   1.000
_cell.angle_alpha   90.00
_cell.angle_beta   90.00
_cell.angle_gamma   90.00
#
_symmetry.space_group_name_H-M   'P 1'
#
loop_
_entity.id
_entity.type
_entity.pdbx_description
1 polymer ?
#
loop_
_entity_poly.entity_id
_entity_poly.type
_entity_poly.pdbx_seq_one_letter_code
_entity_poly.pdbx_strand_id
1 'polypeptide(L)'
;MYFSCRFLFFDQKKDGLSTLVKVVLDAFAEELQDSHPHLDTRGTSLLFGKLLGACDQLSASTFADVLDRTNARDIAKASEGAHWDVFRVSTPGGAAVLKVLHVEYIARYAKELCNHLLVARALERLSDGRGSNFTTGFVLVTRAVCVWDGYPQELSDACRRFAAARRDTASRNVDHIIDYRQVPQPYLVLQTGYAGIPLSSVETLSASQVVSVFRQVILTLAVAEAAFNFEHRHLSLESIYVTRTQRESIEWKVEGRLYRVQTRGVIAHVADFSAARMDIDDETQFSDPRPLWEDCKRDRSLKDIHRIIRDDISTDWSTRCPRTNVLYAYHVTRELVDRFAASHRQDGDEDEKAEWEEFQTWKFRLPWFPSVAEFARDAFASPEASRFSSVVAKMGQFVTRSLSSLTGGDA
;
A
#
# COMPACT_ATOMS: atom_id res chain seq x y z
N MET A 1 35.16 14.96 -18.56
CA MET A 1 36.44 14.29 -18.25
C MET A 1 36.12 12.87 -17.86
N TYR A 2 36.59 11.89 -18.64
CA TYR A 2 36.42 10.47 -18.36
C TYR A 2 37.32 10.07 -17.18
N PHE A 3 36.76 9.56 -16.09
CA PHE A 3 37.53 8.82 -15.09
C PHE A 3 37.23 7.33 -15.22
N SER A 4 38.25 6.54 -15.55
CA SER A 4 38.17 5.09 -15.58
C SER A 4 38.24 4.55 -14.15
N CYS A 5 37.20 3.90 -13.66
CA CYS A 5 37.28 3.10 -12.45
C CYS A 5 37.94 1.75 -12.77
N ARG A 6 39.20 1.58 -12.36
CA ARG A 6 39.87 0.29 -12.30
C ARG A 6 39.19 -0.55 -11.21
N PHE A 7 38.63 -1.68 -11.60
CA PHE A 7 38.17 -2.73 -10.69
C PHE A 7 39.36 -3.24 -9.85
N LEU A 8 39.27 -3.06 -8.53
CA LEU A 8 40.12 -3.74 -7.57
C LEU A 8 39.44 -5.05 -7.18
N PHE A 9 40.04 -6.17 -7.58
CA PHE A 9 39.71 -7.49 -7.04
C PHE A 9 40.13 -7.54 -5.57
N PHE A 10 39.19 -7.79 -4.66
CA PHE A 10 39.48 -8.08 -3.26
C PHE A 10 38.79 -9.36 -2.79
N ASP A 11 39.58 -10.13 -2.04
CA ASP A 11 39.35 -11.49 -1.57
C ASP A 11 38.23 -11.55 -0.50
N GLN A 12 37.47 -12.64 -0.51
CA GLN A 12 36.27 -12.84 0.31
C GLN A 12 36.62 -13.10 1.79
N LYS A 13 36.61 -12.04 2.60
CA LYS A 13 36.44 -12.13 4.07
C LYS A 13 35.41 -11.10 4.54
N LYS A 14 34.67 -11.46 5.61
CA LYS A 14 33.56 -10.70 6.22
C LYS A 14 33.83 -9.20 6.47
N ASP A 15 35.09 -8.78 6.58
CA ASP A 15 35.48 -7.38 6.81
C ASP A 15 35.60 -6.53 5.53
N GLY A 16 35.77 -7.17 4.36
CA GLY A 16 35.87 -6.48 3.07
C GLY A 16 34.54 -5.89 2.60
N LEU A 17 33.43 -6.57 2.91
CA LEU A 17 32.08 -6.12 2.55
C LEU A 17 31.69 -4.83 3.27
N SER A 18 32.02 -4.73 4.57
CA SER A 18 31.83 -3.54 5.40
C SER A 18 32.60 -2.32 4.87
N THR A 19 33.84 -2.55 4.45
CA THR A 19 34.72 -1.49 3.92
C THR A 19 34.28 -1.02 2.54
N LEU A 20 33.89 -1.96 1.65
CA LEU A 20 33.39 -1.64 0.31
C LEU A 20 32.06 -0.88 0.37
N VAL A 21 31.12 -1.34 1.21
CA VAL A 21 29.86 -0.63 1.46
C VAL A 21 30.17 0.78 1.95
N LYS A 22 31.03 0.94 2.95
CA LYS A 22 31.40 2.27 3.46
C LYS A 22 31.99 3.19 2.38
N VAL A 23 32.88 2.70 1.52
CA VAL A 23 33.48 3.49 0.42
C VAL A 23 32.42 3.90 -0.61
N VAL A 24 31.51 2.99 -0.97
CA VAL A 24 30.39 3.29 -1.87
C VAL A 24 29.46 4.34 -1.25
N LEU A 25 29.21 4.23 0.06
CA LEU A 25 28.39 5.16 0.82
C LEU A 25 29.02 6.55 0.96
N ASP A 26 30.32 6.63 1.21
CA ASP A 26 31.03 7.90 1.34
C ASP A 26 31.11 8.62 -0.03
N ALA A 27 31.43 7.90 -1.11
CA ALA A 27 31.40 8.45 -2.48
C ALA A 27 30.00 8.92 -2.89
N PHE A 28 28.97 8.18 -2.52
CA PHE A 28 27.56 8.55 -2.72
C PHE A 28 27.17 9.80 -1.94
N ALA A 29 27.67 9.97 -0.71
CA ALA A 29 27.42 11.16 0.11
C ALA A 29 27.99 12.41 -0.56
N GLU A 30 29.24 12.31 -1.03
CA GLU A 30 29.96 13.38 -1.70
C GLU A 30 29.26 13.76 -3.02
N GLU A 31 28.91 12.77 -3.85
CA GLU A 31 28.27 13.00 -5.16
C GLU A 31 26.84 13.55 -5.03
N LEU A 32 26.09 13.14 -4.00
CA LEU A 32 24.79 13.74 -3.66
C LEU A 32 24.90 15.16 -3.14
N GLN A 33 25.89 15.45 -2.30
CA GLN A 33 26.10 16.79 -1.77
C GLN A 33 26.51 17.76 -2.88
N ASP A 34 27.32 17.29 -3.84
CA ASP A 34 27.74 18.07 -5.00
C ASP A 34 26.60 18.29 -6.01
N SER A 35 25.77 17.26 -6.26
CA SER A 35 24.68 17.33 -7.24
C SER A 35 23.42 18.01 -6.68
N HIS A 36 23.18 17.87 -5.37
CA HIS A 36 21.98 18.37 -4.68
C HIS A 36 22.35 19.02 -3.33
N PRO A 37 23.04 20.19 -3.34
CA PRO A 37 23.62 20.81 -2.14
C PRO A 37 22.59 21.26 -1.09
N HIS A 38 21.30 21.20 -1.42
CA HIS A 38 20.18 21.55 -0.55
C HIS A 38 19.69 20.38 0.30
N LEU A 39 20.09 19.14 -0.01
CA LEU A 39 19.74 17.95 0.76
C LEU A 39 20.74 17.78 1.90
N ASP A 40 20.24 17.53 3.12
CA ASP A 40 21.10 17.09 4.22
C ASP A 40 21.52 15.64 3.96
N THR A 41 22.75 15.45 3.49
CA THR A 41 23.29 14.13 3.11
C THR A 41 23.83 13.33 4.29
N ARG A 42 23.88 13.91 5.51
CA ARG A 42 24.37 13.23 6.70
C ARG A 42 23.43 12.09 7.09
N GLY A 43 23.81 10.86 6.72
CA GLY A 43 23.06 9.63 7.01
C GLY A 43 22.34 9.04 5.79
N THR A 44 22.21 9.79 4.70
CA THR A 44 21.54 9.35 3.45
C THR A 44 22.28 8.18 2.80
N SER A 45 23.61 8.15 2.89
CA SER A 45 24.39 7.02 2.41
C SER A 45 24.17 5.77 3.25
N LEU A 46 24.23 5.86 4.59
CA LEU A 46 23.92 4.72 5.46
C LEU A 46 22.52 4.15 5.18
N LEU A 47 21.56 5.02 4.87
CA LEU A 47 20.21 4.64 4.51
C LEU A 47 20.11 3.96 3.14
N PHE A 48 20.82 4.46 2.12
CA PHE A 48 20.87 3.80 0.81
C PHE A 48 21.56 2.44 0.87
N GLY A 49 22.60 2.29 1.70
CA GLY A 49 23.24 0.99 1.97
C GLY A 49 22.31 -0.01 2.64
N LYS A 50 21.44 0.45 3.56
CA LYS A 50 20.38 -0.38 4.13
C LYS A 50 19.34 -0.78 3.08
N LEU A 51 18.96 0.13 2.19
CA LEU A 51 18.05 -0.16 1.08
C LEU A 51 18.64 -1.17 0.10
N LEU A 52 19.93 -1.07 -0.22
CA LEU A 52 20.65 -2.08 -1.02
C LEU A 52 20.54 -3.46 -0.37
N GLY A 53 20.82 -3.55 0.93
CA GLY A 53 20.64 -4.79 1.69
C GLY A 53 19.20 -5.30 1.68
N ALA A 54 18.21 -4.42 1.86
CA ALA A 54 16.80 -4.76 1.79
C ALA A 54 16.35 -5.18 0.37
N CYS A 55 17.11 -4.83 -0.67
CA CYS A 55 16.92 -5.28 -2.05
C CYS A 55 17.78 -6.51 -2.41
N ASP A 56 18.49 -7.08 -1.44
CA ASP A 56 19.48 -8.17 -1.63
C ASP A 56 20.58 -7.81 -2.66
N GLN A 57 20.98 -6.53 -2.71
CA GLN A 57 22.01 -6.00 -3.58
C GLN A 57 23.29 -5.64 -2.81
N LEU A 58 24.44 -5.93 -3.41
CA LEU A 58 25.74 -5.47 -2.92
C LEU A 58 26.15 -4.11 -3.51
N SER A 59 25.59 -3.75 -4.66
CA SER A 59 25.80 -2.48 -5.36
C SER A 59 24.56 -2.12 -6.15
N ALA A 60 24.41 -0.82 -6.47
CA ALA A 60 23.31 -0.37 -7.32
C ALA A 60 23.40 -0.98 -8.74
N SER A 61 22.24 -1.17 -9.36
CA SER A 61 22.10 -1.60 -10.76
C SER A 61 21.83 -0.42 -11.68
N THR A 62 21.68 -0.68 -12.99
CA THR A 62 21.27 0.33 -13.98
C THR A 62 19.78 0.20 -14.33
N PHE A 63 19.19 1.23 -14.96
CA PHE A 63 17.83 1.09 -15.49
C PHE A 63 17.77 0.06 -16.62
N ALA A 64 18.82 -0.03 -17.45
CA ALA A 64 18.92 -1.04 -18.50
C ALA A 64 18.78 -2.46 -17.92
N ASP A 65 19.52 -2.78 -16.84
CA ASP A 65 19.41 -4.07 -16.16
C ASP A 65 17.99 -4.35 -15.66
N VAL A 66 17.31 -3.34 -15.10
CA VAL A 66 15.93 -3.47 -14.59
C VAL A 66 14.96 -3.76 -15.73
N LEU A 67 15.03 -3.00 -16.82
CA LEU A 67 14.14 -3.13 -17.97
C LEU A 67 14.36 -4.48 -18.69
N ASP A 68 15.62 -4.89 -18.87
CA ASP A 68 15.98 -6.16 -19.50
C ASP A 68 15.55 -7.36 -18.67
N ARG A 69 15.80 -7.35 -17.35
CA ARG A 69 15.34 -8.43 -16.44
C ARG A 69 13.83 -8.51 -16.34
N THR A 70 13.14 -7.38 -16.48
CA THR A 70 11.67 -7.34 -16.55
C THR A 70 11.15 -7.82 -17.91
N ASN A 71 12.00 -7.78 -18.95
CA ASN A 71 11.60 -7.85 -20.36
C ASN A 71 10.45 -6.88 -20.63
N ALA A 72 10.64 -5.64 -20.15
CA ALA A 72 9.62 -4.60 -20.15
C ALA A 72 9.34 -4.13 -21.57
N ARG A 73 8.07 -4.21 -21.98
CA ARG A 73 7.56 -3.73 -23.27
C ARG A 73 6.36 -2.82 -23.05
N ASP A 74 5.94 -2.11 -24.09
CA ASP A 74 4.76 -1.25 -24.09
C ASP A 74 4.67 -0.32 -22.87
N ILE A 75 5.80 0.27 -22.50
CA ILE A 75 5.90 1.10 -21.29
C ILE A 75 4.94 2.29 -21.40
N ALA A 76 3.99 2.33 -20.47
CA ALA A 76 2.99 3.38 -20.36
C ALA A 76 2.97 3.91 -18.93
N LYS A 77 3.09 5.22 -18.78
CA LYS A 77 2.94 5.85 -17.46
C LYS A 77 1.49 5.75 -17.00
N ALA A 78 1.28 5.28 -15.78
CA ALA A 78 -0.02 5.06 -15.16
C ALA A 78 -0.37 6.18 -14.18
N SER A 79 0.59 6.63 -13.37
CA SER A 79 0.40 7.73 -12.41
C SER A 79 1.73 8.39 -12.04
N GLU A 80 1.64 9.55 -11.38
CA GLU A 80 2.77 10.32 -10.86
C GLU A 80 2.44 10.91 -9.50
N GLY A 81 3.47 11.08 -8.69
CA GLY A 81 3.47 11.94 -7.50
C GLY A 81 4.65 12.89 -7.56
N ALA A 82 4.83 13.70 -6.50
CA ALA A 82 5.88 14.72 -6.49
C ALA A 82 7.30 14.17 -6.69
N HIS A 83 7.58 12.95 -6.23
CA HIS A 83 8.91 12.34 -6.22
C HIS A 83 8.89 10.86 -6.65
N TRP A 84 7.87 10.45 -7.40
CA TRP A 84 7.77 9.08 -7.91
C TRP A 84 6.93 9.01 -9.18
N ASP A 85 7.23 8.00 -9.99
CA ASP A 85 6.48 7.66 -11.21
C ASP A 85 6.03 6.21 -11.16
N VAL A 86 4.87 5.91 -11.73
CA VAL A 86 4.38 4.54 -11.88
C VAL A 86 4.17 4.25 -13.36
N PHE A 87 4.75 3.15 -13.82
CA PHE A 87 4.62 2.66 -15.18
C PHE A 87 3.95 1.30 -15.19
N ARG A 88 3.01 1.11 -16.11
CA ARG A 88 2.54 -0.21 -16.52
C ARG A 88 3.41 -0.69 -17.68
N VAL A 89 3.82 -1.95 -17.62
CA VAL A 89 4.64 -2.59 -18.66
C VAL A 89 4.06 -3.96 -19.00
N SER A 90 4.21 -4.36 -20.26
CA SER A 90 3.97 -5.72 -20.73
C SER A 90 5.21 -6.58 -20.45
N THR A 91 5.02 -7.79 -19.94
CA THR A 91 6.07 -8.80 -19.73
C THR A 91 5.60 -10.15 -20.28
N PRO A 92 6.49 -11.15 -20.47
CA PRO A 92 6.07 -12.50 -20.85
C PRO A 92 5.09 -13.15 -19.88
N GLY A 93 5.15 -12.79 -18.59
CA GLY A 93 4.25 -13.28 -17.55
C GLY A 93 2.94 -12.50 -17.42
N GLY A 94 2.68 -11.54 -18.31
CA GLY A 94 1.54 -10.64 -18.25
C GLY A 94 1.92 -9.20 -17.88
N ALA A 95 0.92 -8.40 -17.51
CA ALA A 95 1.15 -7.00 -17.16
C ALA A 95 1.84 -6.87 -15.78
N ALA A 96 2.87 -6.04 -15.72
CA ALA A 96 3.56 -5.66 -14.49
C ALA A 96 3.51 -4.14 -14.28
N VAL A 97 3.87 -3.72 -13.08
CA VAL A 97 3.97 -2.31 -12.69
C VAL A 97 5.37 -2.04 -12.18
N LEU A 98 5.97 -0.95 -12.65
CA LEU A 98 7.25 -0.41 -12.17
C LEU A 98 6.97 0.91 -11.46
N LYS A 99 7.14 0.95 -10.14
CA LYS A 99 7.11 2.19 -9.36
C LYS A 99 8.55 2.68 -9.16
N VAL A 100 8.88 3.81 -9.76
CA VAL A 100 10.22 4.43 -9.73
C VAL A 100 10.19 5.56 -8.71
N LEU A 101 10.91 5.39 -7.60
CA LEU A 101 11.06 6.39 -6.55
C LEU A 101 12.36 7.17 -6.76
N HIS A 102 12.26 8.49 -6.67
CA HIS A 102 13.39 9.41 -6.91
C HIS A 102 14.17 9.64 -5.62
N VAL A 103 15.35 10.23 -5.76
CA VAL A 103 16.30 10.45 -4.65
C VAL A 103 15.68 11.23 -3.50
N GLU A 104 14.85 12.22 -3.76
CA GLU A 104 14.21 13.04 -2.72
C GLU A 104 13.24 12.20 -1.88
N TYR A 105 12.52 11.27 -2.51
CA TYR A 105 11.63 10.36 -1.81
C TYR A 105 12.43 9.36 -0.96
N ILE A 106 13.51 8.81 -1.52
CA ILE A 106 14.40 7.88 -0.81
C ILE A 106 15.01 8.55 0.42
N ALA A 107 15.58 9.75 0.24
CA ALA A 107 16.21 10.50 1.32
C ALA A 107 15.23 10.79 2.46
N ARG A 108 13.95 11.06 2.14
CA ARG A 108 12.92 11.34 3.14
C ARG A 108 12.36 10.09 3.83
N TYR A 109 12.21 8.98 3.10
CA TYR A 109 11.42 7.82 3.55
C TYR A 109 12.19 6.49 3.56
N ALA A 110 13.53 6.51 3.61
CA ALA A 110 14.33 5.29 3.50
C ALA A 110 14.01 4.23 4.57
N LYS A 111 13.67 4.63 5.80
CA LYS A 111 13.31 3.70 6.87
C LYS A 111 11.97 3.02 6.56
N GLU A 112 10.98 3.80 6.15
CA GLU A 112 9.64 3.37 5.76
C GLU A 112 9.72 2.45 4.54
N LEU A 113 10.61 2.75 3.59
CA LEU A 113 10.88 1.92 2.42
C LEU A 113 11.52 0.57 2.79
N CYS A 114 12.51 0.56 3.69
CA CYS A 114 13.07 -0.69 4.19
C CYS A 114 12.00 -1.55 4.87
N ASN A 115 11.20 -0.93 5.75
CA ASN A 115 10.09 -1.60 6.42
C ASN A 115 9.07 -2.14 5.40
N HIS A 116 8.69 -1.34 4.40
CA HIS A 116 7.78 -1.75 3.33
C HIS A 116 8.27 -3.03 2.63
N LEU A 117 9.57 -3.10 2.28
CA LEU A 117 10.16 -4.26 1.61
C LEU A 117 10.16 -5.50 2.50
N LEU A 118 10.55 -5.37 3.77
CA LEU A 118 10.56 -6.47 4.73
C LEU A 118 9.14 -7.01 4.98
N VAL A 119 8.18 -6.10 5.18
CA VAL A 119 6.76 -6.45 5.37
C VAL A 119 6.20 -7.12 4.12
N ALA A 120 6.45 -6.60 2.91
CA ALA A 120 5.98 -7.18 1.67
C ALA A 120 6.47 -8.63 1.47
N ARG A 121 7.76 -8.89 1.75
CA ARG A 121 8.35 -10.24 1.70
C ARG A 121 7.73 -11.19 2.72
N ALA A 122 7.46 -10.72 3.93
CA ALA A 122 6.81 -11.54 4.95
C ALA A 122 5.36 -11.88 4.56
N LEU A 123 4.60 -10.91 4.04
CA LEU A 123 3.22 -11.11 3.60
C LEU A 123 3.11 -12.07 2.40
N GLU A 124 4.10 -12.15 1.53
CA GLU A 124 4.16 -13.13 0.43
C GLU A 124 4.07 -14.58 0.95
N ARG A 125 4.60 -14.88 2.14
CA ARG A 125 4.51 -16.22 2.77
C ARG A 125 3.07 -16.69 2.97
N LEU A 126 2.10 -15.78 3.04
CA LEU A 126 0.67 -16.09 3.21
C LEU A 126 0.00 -16.59 1.92
N SER A 127 0.70 -16.53 0.79
CA SER A 127 0.20 -17.06 -0.49
C SER A 127 0.46 -18.56 -0.66
N ASP A 128 1.26 -19.19 0.22
CA ASP A 128 1.44 -20.64 0.27
C ASP A 128 0.27 -21.29 1.03
N GLY A 129 -0.76 -21.74 0.31
CA GLY A 129 -2.03 -22.26 0.86
C GLY A 129 -1.97 -23.46 1.80
N ARG A 130 -0.76 -23.91 2.16
CA ARG A 130 -0.46 -25.01 3.08
C ARG A 130 -0.64 -24.63 4.55
N GLY A 131 -0.54 -23.34 4.89
CA GLY A 131 -0.65 -22.85 6.26
C GLY A 131 -2.08 -22.80 6.83
N SER A 132 -2.17 -22.49 8.14
CA SER A 132 -3.43 -22.13 8.82
C SER A 132 -3.92 -20.73 8.46
N ASN A 133 -3.01 -19.88 7.96
CA ASN A 133 -3.29 -18.54 7.48
C ASN A 133 -2.99 -18.47 5.97
N PHE A 134 -3.97 -18.06 5.15
CA PHE A 134 -3.83 -18.00 3.70
C PHE A 134 -4.60 -16.83 3.08
N THR A 135 -3.93 -16.06 2.22
CA THR A 135 -4.51 -15.00 1.39
C THR A 135 -3.66 -14.74 0.15
N THR A 136 -4.28 -14.35 -0.96
CA THR A 136 -3.61 -13.75 -2.13
C THR A 136 -3.97 -12.27 -2.30
N GLY A 137 -4.58 -11.65 -1.29
CA GLY A 137 -5.15 -10.31 -1.36
C GLY A 137 -4.16 -9.17 -1.14
N PHE A 138 -2.84 -9.42 -1.13
CA PHE A 138 -1.83 -8.36 -1.05
C PHE A 138 -1.19 -8.11 -2.42
N VAL A 139 -0.86 -6.86 -2.72
CA VAL A 139 0.01 -6.52 -3.86
C VAL A 139 1.44 -6.86 -3.47
N LEU A 140 1.99 -7.91 -4.08
CA LEU A 140 3.33 -8.39 -3.77
C LEU A 140 4.39 -7.66 -4.60
N VAL A 141 5.47 -7.26 -3.92
CA VAL A 141 6.68 -6.73 -4.53
C VAL A 141 7.52 -7.89 -5.03
N THR A 142 7.42 -8.17 -6.33
CA THR A 142 8.15 -9.27 -6.98
C THR A 142 9.64 -8.98 -7.11
N ARG A 143 10.03 -7.71 -7.26
CA ARG A 143 11.42 -7.24 -7.24
C ARG A 143 11.51 -5.84 -6.67
N ALA A 144 12.60 -5.57 -5.96
CA ALA A 144 13.02 -4.23 -5.57
C ALA A 144 14.46 -4.04 -5.99
N VAL A 145 14.76 -2.93 -6.66
CA VAL A 145 16.10 -2.67 -7.22
C VAL A 145 16.50 -1.23 -6.96
N CYS A 146 17.53 -1.04 -6.14
CA CYS A 146 18.29 0.18 -6.08
C CYS A 146 19.07 0.37 -7.38
N VAL A 147 18.88 1.52 -8.01
CA VAL A 147 19.48 1.91 -9.28
C VAL A 147 20.32 3.17 -9.06
N TRP A 148 21.46 3.25 -9.74
CA TRP A 148 22.28 4.46 -9.83
C TRP A 148 22.56 4.72 -11.29
N ASP A 149 21.79 5.63 -11.89
CA ASP A 149 21.79 5.82 -13.33
C ASP A 149 21.09 7.13 -13.70
N GLY A 150 21.26 7.58 -14.95
CA GLY A 150 20.40 8.61 -15.52
C GLY A 150 19.04 8.03 -15.89
N TYR A 151 17.99 8.82 -15.74
CA TYR A 151 16.62 8.41 -16.04
C TYR A 151 16.46 8.15 -17.54
N PRO A 152 16.09 6.91 -17.93
CA PRO A 152 16.18 6.45 -19.32
C PRO A 152 15.16 7.16 -20.21
N GLN A 153 15.51 7.32 -21.49
CA GLN A 153 14.68 8.01 -22.47
C GLN A 153 13.32 7.34 -22.66
N GLU A 154 13.25 6.02 -22.58
CA GLU A 154 12.02 5.24 -22.69
C GLU A 154 10.99 5.61 -21.61
N LEU A 155 11.44 5.81 -20.37
CA LEU A 155 10.58 6.26 -19.27
C LEU A 155 10.22 7.75 -19.41
N SER A 156 11.17 8.59 -19.81
CA SER A 156 10.93 10.00 -20.13
C SER A 156 9.87 10.17 -21.22
N ASP A 157 9.91 9.35 -22.27
CA ASP A 157 8.94 9.36 -23.37
C ASP A 157 7.56 8.92 -22.92
N ALA A 158 7.48 7.91 -22.06
CA ALA A 158 6.22 7.53 -21.41
C ALA A 158 5.65 8.68 -20.56
N CYS A 159 6.49 9.43 -19.84
CA CYS A 159 6.07 10.61 -19.09
C CYS A 159 5.52 11.71 -20.01
N ARG A 160 6.23 12.01 -21.10
CA ARG A 160 5.80 13.03 -22.08
C ARG A 160 4.46 12.67 -22.72
N ARG A 161 4.28 11.41 -23.13
CA ARG A 161 3.00 10.91 -23.69
C ARG A 161 1.85 11.03 -22.69
N PHE A 162 2.07 10.67 -21.43
CA PHE A 162 1.05 10.78 -20.37
C PHE A 162 0.68 12.24 -20.06
N ALA A 163 1.67 13.12 -19.95
CA ALA A 163 1.43 14.55 -19.75
C ALA A 163 0.64 15.16 -20.93
N ALA A 164 0.96 14.76 -22.17
CA ALA A 164 0.22 15.20 -23.35
C ALA A 164 -1.24 14.71 -23.34
N ALA A 165 -1.49 13.46 -22.95
CA ALA A 165 -2.83 12.88 -22.90
C ALA A 165 -3.73 13.47 -21.79
N ARG A 166 -3.14 14.00 -20.70
CA ARG A 166 -3.90 14.69 -19.64
C ARG A 166 -4.17 16.16 -19.95
N ARG A 167 -3.45 16.75 -20.90
CA ARG A 167 -3.58 18.15 -21.31
C ARG A 167 -4.49 18.31 -22.52
N ASP A 168 -5.79 18.10 -22.32
CA ASP A 168 -6.77 18.85 -23.09
C ASP A 168 -6.88 20.23 -22.41
N THR A 169 -6.46 21.30 -23.11
CA THR A 169 -6.44 22.73 -22.72
C THR A 169 -5.29 23.23 -21.80
N ALA A 170 -4.61 24.27 -22.33
CA ALA A 170 -3.71 25.25 -21.69
C ALA A 170 -2.21 24.91 -21.47
N SER A 171 -1.38 25.74 -22.11
CA SER A 171 0.06 25.99 -21.95
C SER A 171 1.06 24.95 -22.46
N ARG A 172 1.41 25.13 -23.74
CA ARG A 172 2.79 25.00 -24.25
C ARG A 172 3.62 26.09 -23.56
N ASN A 173 4.52 25.70 -22.65
CA ASN A 173 5.70 26.46 -22.21
C ASN A 173 6.32 25.71 -21.02
N VAL A 174 7.10 24.65 -21.29
CA VAL A 174 8.06 24.10 -20.32
C VAL A 174 9.31 23.64 -21.09
N ASP A 175 9.93 24.56 -21.84
CA ASP A 175 11.15 24.23 -22.61
C ASP A 175 12.46 24.53 -21.87
N HIS A 176 12.43 24.95 -20.59
CA HIS A 176 13.65 25.42 -19.92
C HIS A 176 13.87 24.91 -18.48
N ILE A 177 13.15 23.89 -18.03
CA ILE A 177 13.54 23.21 -16.77
C ILE A 177 14.57 22.15 -17.14
N ILE A 178 15.81 22.33 -16.69
CA ILE A 178 16.83 21.28 -16.78
C ILE A 178 16.25 20.03 -16.12
N ASP A 179 16.10 18.96 -16.88
CA ASP A 179 15.67 17.68 -16.34
C ASP A 179 16.85 17.03 -15.63
N TYR A 180 17.03 17.37 -14.35
CA TYR A 180 18.08 16.82 -13.50
C TYR A 180 18.04 15.29 -13.40
N ARG A 181 16.93 14.64 -13.79
CA ARG A 181 16.83 13.19 -13.87
C ARG A 181 17.78 12.59 -14.90
N GLN A 182 18.29 13.36 -15.87
CA GLN A 182 19.30 12.88 -16.81
C GLN A 182 20.71 12.76 -16.20
N VAL A 183 20.95 13.37 -15.04
CA VAL A 183 22.19 13.19 -14.28
C VAL A 183 22.12 11.86 -13.52
N PRO A 184 23.18 11.03 -13.54
CA PRO A 184 23.21 9.81 -12.74
C PRO A 184 22.95 10.09 -11.26
N GLN A 185 21.92 9.45 -10.72
CA GLN A 185 21.49 9.64 -9.34
C GLN A 185 20.75 8.39 -8.84
N PRO A 186 20.46 8.28 -7.53
CA PRO A 186 19.84 7.09 -7.01
C PRO A 186 18.34 7.04 -7.26
N TYR A 187 17.87 5.83 -7.56
CA TYR A 187 16.47 5.47 -7.67
C TYR A 187 16.20 4.15 -6.95
N LEU A 188 14.94 3.94 -6.59
CA LEU A 188 14.44 2.63 -6.15
C LEU A 188 13.31 2.24 -7.09
N VAL A 189 13.46 1.11 -7.78
CA VAL A 189 12.44 0.56 -8.66
C VAL A 189 11.78 -0.62 -7.99
N LEU A 190 10.48 -0.50 -7.72
CA LEU A 190 9.65 -1.58 -7.20
C LEU A 190 8.83 -2.17 -8.33
N GLN A 191 8.98 -3.48 -8.56
CA GLN A 191 8.21 -4.23 -9.54
C GLN A 191 7.12 -5.05 -8.84
N THR A 192 5.86 -4.87 -9.28
CA THR A 192 4.72 -5.68 -8.83
C THR A 192 3.96 -6.27 -10.01
N GLY A 193 3.11 -7.27 -9.75
CA GLY A 193 2.08 -7.68 -10.71
C GLY A 193 1.01 -6.59 -10.86
N TYR A 194 0.36 -6.52 -12.03
CA TYR A 194 -0.74 -5.58 -12.23
C TYR A 194 -1.98 -5.96 -11.40
N ALA A 195 -2.25 -5.19 -10.34
CA ALA A 195 -3.36 -5.43 -9.42
C ALA A 195 -4.68 -4.70 -9.81
N GLY A 196 -4.69 -4.00 -10.95
CA GLY A 196 -5.81 -3.18 -11.40
C GLY A 196 -5.59 -1.70 -11.12
N ILE A 197 -6.68 -0.98 -10.83
CA ILE A 197 -6.65 0.46 -10.52
C ILE A 197 -6.94 0.71 -9.03
N PRO A 198 -6.46 1.81 -8.44
CA PRO A 198 -6.87 2.20 -7.09
C PRO A 198 -8.39 2.32 -6.97
N LEU A 199 -8.96 1.91 -5.86
CA LEU A 199 -10.40 1.93 -5.58
C LEU A 199 -10.94 3.37 -5.57
N SER A 200 -10.09 4.33 -5.19
CA SER A 200 -10.33 5.77 -5.32
C SER A 200 -10.59 6.24 -6.76
N SER A 201 -10.08 5.51 -7.75
CA SER A 201 -10.22 5.80 -9.19
C SER A 201 -11.39 5.07 -9.84
N VAL A 202 -12.12 4.25 -9.08
CA VAL A 202 -13.27 3.50 -9.60
C VAL A 202 -14.50 4.39 -9.62
N GLU A 203 -15.08 4.59 -10.79
CA GLU A 203 -16.27 5.43 -10.97
C GLU A 203 -17.53 4.74 -10.46
N THR A 204 -17.70 3.45 -10.77
CA THR A 204 -18.90 2.69 -10.45
C THR A 204 -18.57 1.28 -9.96
N LEU A 205 -19.29 0.86 -8.92
CA LEU A 205 -19.40 -0.51 -8.44
C LEU A 205 -20.87 -0.77 -8.14
N SER A 206 -21.34 -2.01 -8.32
CA SER A 206 -22.63 -2.43 -7.77
C SER A 206 -22.53 -2.55 -6.24
N ALA A 207 -23.65 -2.53 -5.53
CA ALA A 207 -23.64 -2.69 -4.08
C ALA A 207 -23.01 -4.04 -3.68
N SER A 208 -23.38 -5.12 -4.37
CA SER A 208 -22.78 -6.45 -4.18
C SER A 208 -21.25 -6.42 -4.38
N GLN A 209 -20.76 -5.63 -5.35
CA GLN A 209 -19.32 -5.48 -5.59
C GLN A 209 -18.63 -4.72 -4.46
N VAL A 210 -19.25 -3.65 -3.93
CA VAL A 210 -18.71 -2.91 -2.77
C VAL A 210 -18.59 -3.84 -1.56
N VAL A 211 -19.64 -4.61 -1.25
CA VAL A 211 -19.64 -5.58 -0.16
C VAL A 211 -18.57 -6.64 -0.37
N SER A 212 -18.46 -7.18 -1.59
CA SER A 212 -17.41 -8.15 -1.93
C SER A 212 -16.01 -7.57 -1.71
N VAL A 213 -15.70 -6.41 -2.29
CA VAL A 213 -14.41 -5.73 -2.14
C VAL A 213 -14.05 -5.53 -0.67
N PHE A 214 -14.99 -5.04 0.15
CA PHE A 214 -14.73 -4.85 1.57
C PHE A 214 -14.47 -6.17 2.31
N ARG A 215 -15.26 -7.21 2.04
CA ARG A 215 -15.03 -8.55 2.63
C ARG A 215 -13.64 -9.09 2.28
N GLN A 216 -13.20 -8.93 1.04
CA GLN A 216 -11.86 -9.34 0.59
C GLN A 216 -10.75 -8.57 1.33
N VAL A 217 -10.91 -7.26 1.53
CA VAL A 217 -9.96 -6.43 2.29
C VAL A 217 -9.89 -6.85 3.76
N ILE A 218 -11.04 -6.98 4.42
CA ILE A 218 -11.10 -7.39 5.83
C ILE A 218 -10.48 -8.76 6.05
N LEU A 219 -10.82 -9.75 5.23
CA LEU A 219 -10.25 -11.09 5.37
C LEU A 219 -8.75 -11.08 5.09
N THR A 220 -8.28 -10.30 4.11
CA THR A 220 -6.84 -10.16 3.84
C THR A 220 -6.09 -9.62 5.06
N LEU A 221 -6.62 -8.58 5.70
CA LEU A 221 -6.05 -8.02 6.93
C LEU A 221 -6.14 -9.02 8.09
N ALA A 222 -7.26 -9.71 8.26
CA ALA A 222 -7.45 -10.72 9.32
C ALA A 222 -6.44 -11.87 9.23
N VAL A 223 -6.12 -12.33 8.02
CA VAL A 223 -5.08 -13.36 7.80
C VAL A 223 -3.71 -12.85 8.28
N ALA A 224 -3.37 -11.61 7.96
CA ALA A 224 -2.09 -11.03 8.37
C ALA A 224 -2.05 -10.70 9.88
N GLU A 225 -3.17 -10.26 10.47
CA GLU A 225 -3.30 -10.10 11.93
C GLU A 225 -3.01 -11.42 12.65
N ALA A 226 -3.62 -12.52 12.17
CA ALA A 226 -3.46 -13.84 12.76
C ALA A 226 -2.07 -14.43 12.57
N ALA A 227 -1.41 -14.17 11.44
CA ALA A 227 -0.10 -14.74 11.14
C ALA A 227 1.06 -13.96 11.77
N PHE A 228 0.96 -12.63 11.80
CA PHE A 228 2.10 -11.76 12.07
C PHE A 228 1.77 -10.57 12.98
N ASN A 229 0.61 -10.56 13.64
CA ASN A 229 0.13 -9.41 14.41
C ASN A 229 0.18 -8.11 13.58
N PHE A 230 -0.16 -8.22 12.29
CA PHE A 230 -0.03 -7.17 11.31
C PHE A 230 -1.02 -6.03 11.53
N GLU A 231 -0.53 -4.81 11.35
CA GLU A 231 -1.30 -3.57 11.32
C GLU A 231 -0.88 -2.75 10.10
N HIS A 232 -1.84 -2.35 9.26
CA HIS A 232 -1.53 -1.58 8.05
C HIS A 232 -1.19 -0.11 8.36
N ARG A 233 -1.91 0.49 9.32
CA ARG A 233 -1.75 1.88 9.83
C ARG A 233 -1.82 3.03 8.82
N HIS A 234 -2.22 2.76 7.58
CA HIS A 234 -2.40 3.77 6.53
C HIS A 234 -3.29 3.25 5.39
N LEU A 235 -4.31 2.44 5.72
CA LEU A 235 -5.21 1.87 4.72
C LEU A 235 -6.19 2.93 4.22
N SER A 236 -6.33 3.07 2.90
CA SER A 236 -7.24 4.02 2.25
C SER A 236 -7.73 3.47 0.91
N LEU A 237 -8.67 4.18 0.25
CA LEU A 237 -9.09 3.81 -1.10
C LEU A 237 -7.95 3.89 -2.15
N GLU A 238 -6.88 4.65 -1.88
CA GLU A 238 -5.69 4.71 -2.74
C GLU A 238 -4.77 3.50 -2.58
N SER A 239 -4.83 2.83 -1.41
CA SER A 239 -4.03 1.63 -1.11
C SER A 239 -4.78 0.31 -1.36
N ILE A 240 -6.04 0.38 -1.79
CA ILE A 240 -6.84 -0.78 -2.21
C ILE A 240 -6.96 -0.74 -3.73
N TYR A 241 -6.47 -1.79 -4.41
CA TYR A 241 -6.54 -1.93 -5.86
C TYR A 241 -7.64 -2.91 -6.24
N VAL A 242 -8.37 -2.61 -7.31
CA VAL A 242 -9.40 -3.52 -7.84
C VAL A 242 -9.17 -3.85 -9.31
N THR A 243 -9.42 -5.11 -9.65
CA THR A 243 -9.37 -5.61 -11.02
C THR A 243 -10.57 -6.49 -11.33
N ARG A 244 -10.96 -6.56 -12.61
CA ARG A 244 -12.03 -7.44 -13.07
C ARG A 244 -11.55 -8.90 -13.07
N THR A 245 -12.46 -9.82 -12.80
CA THR A 245 -12.18 -11.26 -12.82
C THR A 245 -13.35 -12.07 -13.33
N GLN A 246 -13.05 -13.25 -13.85
CA GLN A 246 -14.03 -14.30 -14.18
C GLN A 246 -14.13 -15.37 -13.08
N ARG A 247 -13.28 -15.32 -12.05
CA ARG A 247 -13.36 -16.25 -10.91
C ARG A 247 -14.62 -15.95 -10.13
N GLU A 248 -15.46 -16.94 -9.90
CA GLU A 248 -16.69 -16.79 -9.12
C GLU A 248 -16.41 -16.46 -7.66
N SER A 249 -15.43 -17.16 -7.06
CA SER A 249 -15.06 -16.98 -5.66
C SER A 249 -13.55 -17.07 -5.41
N ILE A 250 -13.14 -16.49 -4.29
CA ILE A 250 -11.78 -16.58 -3.73
C ILE A 250 -11.87 -17.08 -2.29
N GLU A 251 -10.81 -17.72 -1.82
CA GLU A 251 -10.71 -18.32 -0.50
C GLU A 251 -9.67 -17.60 0.36
N TRP A 252 -9.96 -17.50 1.65
CA TRP A 252 -9.04 -17.08 2.72
C TRP A 252 -9.06 -18.13 3.82
N LYS A 253 -7.95 -18.27 4.54
CA LYS A 253 -7.91 -19.09 5.76
C LYS A 253 -7.40 -18.23 6.91
N VAL A 254 -8.18 -18.08 7.98
CA VAL A 254 -7.80 -17.33 9.19
C VAL A 254 -7.77 -18.34 10.34
N GLU A 255 -6.60 -18.59 10.92
CA GLU A 255 -6.41 -19.52 12.04
C GLU A 255 -7.02 -20.91 11.77
N GLY A 256 -6.91 -21.41 10.53
CA GLY A 256 -7.47 -22.69 10.10
C GLY A 256 -8.91 -22.64 9.60
N ARG A 257 -9.66 -21.55 9.87
CA ARG A 257 -11.04 -21.39 9.39
C ARG A 257 -11.06 -20.89 7.95
N LEU A 258 -11.74 -21.64 7.07
CA LEU A 258 -11.91 -21.28 5.66
C LEU A 258 -13.05 -20.25 5.49
N TYR A 259 -12.78 -19.21 4.73
CA TYR A 259 -13.73 -18.21 4.27
C TYR A 259 -13.75 -18.20 2.74
N ARG A 260 -14.93 -18.17 2.15
CA ARG A 260 -15.11 -18.07 0.69
C ARG A 260 -15.94 -16.83 0.37
N VAL A 261 -15.39 -15.92 -0.43
CA VAL A 261 -16.09 -14.69 -0.86
C VAL A 261 -16.41 -14.79 -2.34
N GLN A 262 -17.67 -14.52 -2.70
CA GLN A 262 -18.07 -14.35 -4.09
C GLN A 262 -17.48 -13.05 -4.62
N THR A 263 -16.75 -13.10 -5.73
CA THR A 263 -16.03 -11.93 -6.28
C THR A 263 -16.97 -10.89 -6.85
N ARG A 264 -18.17 -11.30 -7.29
CA ARG A 264 -19.09 -10.44 -8.06
C ARG A 264 -18.38 -9.79 -9.27
N GLY A 265 -17.43 -10.52 -9.86
CA GLY A 265 -16.62 -10.08 -11.00
C GLY A 265 -15.46 -9.14 -10.66
N VAL A 266 -15.17 -8.89 -9.38
CA VAL A 266 -14.07 -8.01 -8.93
C VAL A 266 -13.17 -8.65 -7.86
N ILE A 267 -11.87 -8.41 -7.96
CA ILE A 267 -10.87 -8.81 -6.95
C ILE A 267 -10.23 -7.56 -6.36
N ALA A 268 -10.11 -7.51 -5.04
CA ALA A 268 -9.41 -6.46 -4.32
C ALA A 268 -8.03 -6.93 -3.84
N HIS A 269 -7.03 -6.05 -3.93
CA HIS A 269 -5.71 -6.24 -3.37
C HIS A 269 -5.30 -5.04 -2.51
N VAL A 270 -4.69 -5.30 -1.36
CA VAL A 270 -4.18 -4.30 -0.41
C VAL A 270 -2.71 -4.04 -0.69
N ALA A 271 -2.31 -2.78 -0.73
CA ALA A 271 -0.96 -2.31 -1.03
C ALA A 271 -0.48 -1.26 -0.02
N ASP A 272 0.73 -0.75 -0.22
CA ASP A 272 1.37 0.32 0.58
C ASP A 272 1.54 0.00 2.08
N PHE A 273 2.61 -0.75 2.37
CA PHE A 273 2.98 -1.14 3.73
C PHE A 273 3.97 -0.19 4.42
N SER A 274 4.12 1.04 3.90
CA SER A 274 5.14 1.99 4.39
C SER A 274 4.94 2.38 5.86
N ALA A 275 3.68 2.39 6.33
CA ALA A 275 3.30 2.66 7.72
C ALA A 275 3.16 1.40 8.59
N ALA A 276 3.31 0.22 8.01
CA ALA A 276 2.87 -1.02 8.63
C ALA A 276 3.71 -1.40 9.85
N ARG A 277 3.08 -2.19 10.73
CA ARG A 277 3.72 -2.86 11.88
C ARG A 277 3.39 -4.35 11.85
N MET A 278 4.36 -5.21 12.09
CA MET A 278 4.16 -6.65 12.25
C MET A 278 5.33 -7.31 13.00
N ASP A 279 5.12 -8.54 13.45
CA ASP A 279 6.15 -9.37 14.06
C ASP A 279 6.66 -10.38 13.01
N ILE A 280 7.96 -10.40 12.75
CA ILE A 280 8.65 -11.29 11.80
C ILE A 280 9.80 -11.97 12.55
N ASP A 281 9.75 -13.29 12.66
CA ASP A 281 10.82 -14.13 13.24
C ASP A 281 11.37 -13.57 14.58
N ASP A 282 10.45 -13.29 15.52
CA ASP A 282 10.67 -12.71 16.86
C ASP A 282 11.13 -11.24 16.89
N GLU A 283 11.21 -10.55 15.75
CA GLU A 283 11.48 -9.12 15.67
C GLU A 283 10.25 -8.31 15.24
N THR A 284 10.03 -7.18 15.91
CA THR A 284 8.98 -6.23 15.51
C THR A 284 9.48 -5.31 14.40
N GLN A 285 8.91 -5.43 13.21
CA GLN A 285 9.12 -4.48 12.11
C GLN A 285 8.02 -3.42 12.17
N PHE A 286 8.41 -2.15 12.15
CA PHE A 286 7.46 -1.04 12.20
C PHE A 286 8.02 0.25 11.60
N SER A 287 7.11 1.13 11.19
CA SER A 287 7.41 2.52 10.85
C SER A 287 6.59 3.49 11.69
N ASP A 288 7.11 4.71 11.82
CA ASP A 288 6.34 5.81 12.39
C ASP A 288 5.38 6.32 11.31
N PRO A 289 4.05 6.25 11.50
CA PRO A 289 3.10 6.64 10.48
C PRO A 289 2.92 8.18 10.39
N ARG A 290 3.41 8.94 11.37
CA ARG A 290 3.18 10.40 11.46
C ARG A 290 3.66 11.20 10.24
N PRO A 291 4.82 10.90 9.63
CA PRO A 291 5.26 11.60 8.41
C PRO A 291 4.30 11.40 7.23
N LEU A 292 3.56 10.29 7.19
CA LEU A 292 2.57 9.98 6.14
C LEU A 292 1.21 10.65 6.43
N TRP A 293 0.91 10.93 7.69
CA TRP A 293 -0.34 11.61 8.09
C TRP A 293 -0.42 13.08 7.69
N GLU A 294 0.70 13.69 7.27
CA GLU A 294 0.71 15.10 6.87
C GLU A 294 -0.13 15.36 5.63
N ASP A 295 -0.24 14.37 4.74
CA ASP A 295 -1.04 14.43 3.53
C ASP A 295 -2.55 14.33 3.85
N CYS A 296 -2.91 13.78 5.02
CA CYS A 296 -4.30 13.60 5.47
C CYS A 296 -4.88 14.83 6.19
N LYS A 297 -4.16 15.97 6.25
CA LYS A 297 -4.55 17.16 7.03
C LYS A 297 -5.90 17.79 6.63
N ARG A 298 -6.52 17.39 5.52
CA ARG A 298 -7.83 17.91 5.08
C ARG A 298 -9.01 17.04 5.48
N ASP A 299 -8.79 15.78 5.85
CA ASP A 299 -9.85 14.86 6.25
C ASP A 299 -10.06 14.90 7.78
N ARG A 300 -11.26 15.29 8.22
CA ARG A 300 -11.59 15.36 9.66
C ARG A 300 -11.67 13.97 10.30
N SER A 301 -12.21 12.97 9.59
CA SER A 301 -12.30 11.58 10.08
C SER A 301 -10.92 11.00 10.34
N LEU A 302 -9.98 11.18 9.41
CA LEU A 302 -8.61 10.69 9.58
C LEU A 302 -7.90 11.39 10.73
N LYS A 303 -8.12 12.69 10.94
CA LYS A 303 -7.58 13.40 12.13
C LYS A 303 -8.06 12.80 13.44
N ASP A 304 -9.34 12.47 13.56
CA ASP A 304 -9.89 11.85 14.76
C ASP A 304 -9.33 10.45 14.96
N ILE A 305 -9.19 9.65 13.89
CA ILE A 305 -8.56 8.33 13.92
C ILE A 305 -7.09 8.45 14.36
N HIS A 306 -6.32 9.36 13.78
CA HIS A 306 -4.91 9.57 14.14
C HIS A 306 -4.77 10.02 15.60
N ARG A 307 -5.73 10.80 16.14
CA ARG A 307 -5.76 11.12 17.57
C ARG A 307 -5.99 9.87 18.41
N ILE A 308 -7.01 9.07 18.10
CA ILE A 308 -7.31 7.82 18.82
C ILE A 308 -6.10 6.87 18.80
N ILE A 309 -5.48 6.68 17.63
CA ILE A 309 -4.30 5.83 17.49
C ILE A 309 -3.13 6.34 18.34
N ARG A 310 -2.89 7.65 18.39
CA ARG A 310 -1.86 8.22 19.28
C ARG A 310 -2.18 8.01 20.74
N ASP A 311 -3.45 8.09 21.13
CA ASP A 311 -3.85 7.89 22.52
C ASP A 311 -3.69 6.41 22.91
N ASP A 312 -4.02 5.48 22.01
CA ASP A 312 -3.92 4.03 22.21
C ASP A 312 -2.45 3.51 22.19
N ILE A 313 -1.61 4.04 21.30
CA ILE A 313 -0.20 3.61 21.09
C ILE A 313 0.80 4.46 21.87
N SER A 314 0.39 5.66 22.30
CA SER A 314 1.27 6.68 22.89
C SER A 314 2.41 7.09 21.95
N THR A 315 3.67 6.90 22.35
CA THR A 315 4.87 7.29 21.59
C THR A 315 5.66 6.11 21.03
N ASP A 316 5.32 4.87 21.38
CA ASP A 316 6.03 3.67 20.93
C ASP A 316 5.29 2.98 19.79
N TRP A 317 5.65 3.34 18.55
CA TRP A 317 5.08 2.75 17.34
C TRP A 317 5.43 1.27 17.12
N SER A 318 6.27 0.64 17.94
CA SER A 318 6.44 -0.82 17.91
C SER A 318 5.28 -1.56 18.58
N THR A 319 4.55 -0.87 19.46
CA THR A 319 3.43 -1.42 20.23
C THR A 319 2.36 -2.01 19.33
N ARG A 320 1.93 -3.23 19.66
CA ARG A 320 0.82 -3.91 18.99
C ARG A 320 -0.52 -3.32 19.40
N CYS A 321 -1.33 -2.91 18.42
CA CYS A 321 -2.69 -2.42 18.58
C CYS A 321 -3.55 -2.82 17.35
N PRO A 322 -4.13 -4.04 17.30
CA PRO A 322 -4.92 -4.51 16.15
C PRO A 322 -6.13 -3.61 15.83
N ARG A 323 -6.58 -2.84 16.83
CA ARG A 323 -7.63 -1.82 16.69
C ARG A 323 -7.30 -0.77 15.62
N THR A 324 -6.03 -0.55 15.27
CA THR A 324 -5.67 0.34 14.15
C THR A 324 -6.30 -0.14 12.83
N ASN A 325 -6.27 -1.44 12.53
CA ASN A 325 -6.92 -1.99 11.33
C ASN A 325 -8.43 -1.77 11.35
N VAL A 326 -9.06 -1.90 12.53
CA VAL A 326 -10.50 -1.64 12.71
C VAL A 326 -10.82 -0.18 12.43
N LEU A 327 -10.02 0.77 12.92
CA LEU A 327 -10.23 2.20 12.71
C LEU A 327 -10.08 2.60 11.24
N TYR A 328 -9.08 2.05 10.53
CA TYR A 328 -8.95 2.29 9.09
C TYR A 328 -10.03 1.57 8.27
N ALA A 329 -10.45 0.36 8.66
CA ALA A 329 -11.59 -0.32 8.04
C ALA A 329 -12.89 0.49 8.22
N TYR A 330 -13.09 1.09 9.40
CA TYR A 330 -14.19 2.02 9.65
C TYR A 330 -14.14 3.21 8.69
N HIS A 331 -12.95 3.82 8.51
CA HIS A 331 -12.78 4.92 7.56
C HIS A 331 -13.11 4.51 6.13
N VAL A 332 -12.54 3.40 5.64
CA VAL A 332 -12.81 2.86 4.31
C VAL A 332 -14.31 2.57 4.12
N THR A 333 -14.98 2.00 5.13
CA THR A 333 -16.43 1.77 5.07
C THR A 333 -17.20 3.08 4.88
N ARG A 334 -16.83 4.13 5.62
CA ARG A 334 -17.46 5.44 5.48
C ARG A 334 -17.24 6.03 4.10
N GLU A 335 -16.01 6.01 3.58
CA GLU A 335 -15.72 6.53 2.26
C GLU A 335 -16.49 5.78 1.16
N LEU A 336 -16.57 4.45 1.25
CA LEU A 336 -17.35 3.63 0.32
C LEU A 336 -18.84 3.95 0.37
N VAL A 337 -19.41 4.08 1.57
CA VAL A 337 -20.82 4.47 1.73
C VAL A 337 -21.05 5.86 1.16
N ASP A 338 -20.22 6.84 1.51
CA ASP A 338 -20.39 8.23 1.07
C ASP A 338 -20.25 8.35 -0.46
N ARG A 339 -19.33 7.58 -1.06
CA ARG A 339 -19.09 7.58 -2.51
C ARG A 339 -20.20 6.90 -3.32
N PHE A 340 -20.70 5.75 -2.86
CA PHE A 340 -21.63 4.92 -3.64
C PHE A 340 -23.09 5.00 -3.18
N ALA A 341 -23.41 5.70 -2.08
CA ALA A 341 -24.79 5.79 -1.56
C ALA A 341 -25.80 6.42 -2.52
N ALA A 342 -25.40 7.32 -3.41
CA ALA A 342 -26.34 7.91 -4.38
C ALA A 342 -26.73 6.89 -5.47
N SER A 343 -25.78 6.08 -5.92
CA SER A 343 -25.94 5.08 -6.98
C SER A 343 -26.80 3.88 -6.58
N HIS A 344 -26.99 3.63 -5.28
CA HIS A 344 -27.68 2.44 -4.76
C HIS A 344 -29.02 2.73 -4.08
N ARG A 345 -29.59 3.93 -4.22
CA ARG A 345 -30.90 4.27 -3.61
C ARG A 345 -32.11 3.69 -4.35
N GLN A 346 -31.97 3.26 -5.61
CA GLN A 346 -33.12 2.95 -6.47
C GLN A 346 -32.96 1.70 -7.33
N ASP A 347 -31.75 1.34 -7.74
CA ASP A 347 -31.49 0.22 -8.66
C ASP A 347 -30.76 -0.93 -7.96
N GLY A 348 -31.36 -2.12 -7.97
CA GLY A 348 -30.86 -3.35 -7.36
C GLY A 348 -32.00 -4.32 -7.01
N ASP A 349 -31.75 -5.63 -7.11
CA ASP A 349 -32.69 -6.64 -6.61
C ASP A 349 -32.79 -6.61 -5.07
N GLU A 350 -33.73 -7.37 -4.50
CA GLU A 350 -33.97 -7.37 -3.04
C GLU A 350 -32.74 -7.85 -2.24
N ASP A 351 -31.98 -8.80 -2.77
CA ASP A 351 -30.79 -9.35 -2.13
C ASP A 351 -29.65 -8.31 -2.11
N GLU A 352 -29.43 -7.61 -3.23
CA GLU A 352 -28.42 -6.56 -3.33
C GLU A 352 -28.75 -5.35 -2.43
N LYS A 353 -30.03 -5.02 -2.29
CA LYS A 353 -30.49 -4.00 -1.32
C LYS A 353 -30.22 -4.42 0.12
N ALA A 354 -30.52 -5.67 0.47
CA ALA A 354 -30.26 -6.20 1.81
C ALA A 354 -28.76 -6.22 2.13
N GLU A 355 -27.91 -6.65 1.17
CA GLU A 355 -26.45 -6.61 1.31
C GLU A 355 -25.94 -5.16 1.54
N TRP A 356 -26.49 -4.20 0.79
CA TRP A 356 -26.13 -2.78 0.94
C TRP A 356 -26.54 -2.21 2.30
N GLU A 357 -27.79 -2.45 2.71
CA GLU A 357 -28.30 -1.99 4.01
C GLU A 357 -27.46 -2.57 5.16
N GLU A 358 -27.11 -3.86 5.09
CA GLU A 358 -26.23 -4.49 6.07
C GLU A 358 -24.86 -3.80 6.10
N PHE A 359 -24.24 -3.58 4.93
CA PHE A 359 -22.94 -2.93 4.80
C PHE A 359 -22.93 -1.51 5.40
N GLN A 360 -24.01 -0.75 5.21
CA GLN A 360 -24.14 0.58 5.79
C GLN A 360 -24.13 0.56 7.33
N THR A 361 -24.49 -0.57 7.95
CA THR A 361 -24.40 -0.74 9.41
C THR A 361 -22.98 -1.04 9.90
N TRP A 362 -22.09 -1.53 9.04
CA TRP A 362 -20.76 -2.00 9.47
C TRP A 362 -19.89 -0.87 10.03
N LYS A 363 -20.05 0.36 9.55
CA LYS A 363 -19.36 1.54 10.15
C LYS A 363 -19.74 1.75 11.62
N PHE A 364 -20.93 1.33 12.06
CA PHE A 364 -21.34 1.40 13.46
C PHE A 364 -20.94 0.17 14.26
N ARG A 365 -20.71 -0.98 13.60
CA ARG A 365 -20.31 -2.25 14.21
C ARG A 365 -18.80 -2.34 14.43
N LEU A 366 -18.00 -1.99 13.42
CA LEU A 366 -16.54 -2.10 13.42
C LEU A 366 -15.89 -1.57 14.71
N PRO A 367 -16.20 -0.36 15.22
CA PRO A 367 -15.52 0.20 16.39
C PRO A 367 -15.66 -0.61 17.69
N TRP A 368 -16.63 -1.54 17.75
CA TRP A 368 -16.87 -2.43 18.89
C TRP A 368 -15.96 -3.67 18.90
N PHE A 369 -15.28 -3.96 17.80
CA PHE A 369 -14.36 -5.09 17.72
C PHE A 369 -12.93 -4.64 18.02
N PRO A 370 -12.14 -5.48 18.72
CA PRO A 370 -10.74 -5.17 19.01
C PRO A 370 -9.80 -5.47 17.83
N SER A 371 -10.23 -6.25 16.83
CA SER A 371 -9.46 -6.61 15.63
C SER A 371 -10.38 -6.84 14.43
N VAL A 372 -9.85 -6.76 13.21
CA VAL A 372 -10.65 -7.09 12.02
C VAL A 372 -10.86 -8.59 11.86
N ALA A 373 -9.98 -9.43 12.42
CA ALA A 373 -10.20 -10.87 12.53
C ALA A 373 -11.43 -11.23 13.36
N GLU A 374 -11.64 -10.57 14.51
CA GLU A 374 -12.85 -10.76 15.32
C GLU A 374 -14.11 -10.27 14.61
N PHE A 375 -14.03 -9.10 13.95
CA PHE A 375 -15.12 -8.61 13.12
C PHE A 375 -15.47 -9.61 12.00
N ALA A 376 -14.49 -10.16 11.29
CA ALA A 376 -14.70 -11.14 10.23
C ALA A 376 -15.34 -12.44 10.74
N ARG A 377 -14.93 -12.91 11.93
CA ARG A 377 -15.54 -14.11 12.56
C ARG A 377 -17.01 -13.91 12.89
N ASP A 378 -17.41 -12.72 13.32
CA ASP A 378 -18.80 -12.38 13.63
C ASP A 378 -19.62 -12.07 12.38
N ALA A 379 -19.16 -11.12 11.56
CA ALA A 379 -19.91 -10.58 10.43
C ALA A 379 -19.95 -11.52 9.21
N PHE A 380 -18.94 -12.37 9.02
CA PHE A 380 -18.85 -13.23 7.83
C PHE A 380 -19.04 -14.72 8.16
N ALA A 381 -19.60 -15.03 9.34
CA ALA A 381 -20.00 -16.39 9.64
C ALA A 381 -21.05 -16.89 8.63
N SER A 382 -21.04 -18.19 8.32
CA SER A 382 -22.04 -18.74 7.40
C SER A 382 -23.46 -18.53 7.98
N PRO A 383 -24.49 -18.46 7.13
CA PRO A 383 -25.88 -18.26 7.57
C PRO A 383 -26.35 -19.25 8.66
N GLU A 384 -25.75 -20.44 8.74
CA GLU A 384 -26.06 -21.44 9.79
C GLU A 384 -25.63 -20.99 11.21
N ALA A 385 -24.70 -20.04 11.33
CA ALA A 385 -24.22 -19.48 12.59
C ALA A 385 -24.90 -18.14 12.97
N SER A 386 -25.70 -17.54 12.08
CA SER A 386 -26.21 -16.16 12.19
C SER A 386 -27.43 -15.98 13.12
N ARG A 387 -27.57 -16.77 14.19
CA ARG A 387 -28.63 -16.52 15.21
C ARG A 387 -28.26 -15.41 16.21
N PHE A 388 -26.98 -15.05 16.33
CA PHE A 388 -26.50 -14.00 17.25
C PHE A 388 -26.61 -12.56 16.71
N SER A 389 -26.58 -12.37 15.38
CA SER A 389 -26.64 -11.04 14.73
C SER A 389 -27.94 -10.27 15.04
N SER A 390 -29.06 -10.99 15.23
CA SER A 390 -30.37 -10.36 15.47
C SER A 390 -30.49 -9.59 16.80
N VAL A 391 -29.63 -9.90 17.78
CA VAL A 391 -29.64 -9.26 19.11
C VAL A 391 -28.81 -7.98 19.10
N VAL A 392 -27.66 -7.99 18.44
CA VAL A 392 -26.79 -6.81 18.30
C VAL A 392 -27.43 -5.76 17.38
N ALA A 393 -28.08 -6.18 16.30
CA ALA A 393 -28.84 -5.28 15.43
C ALA A 393 -30.01 -4.59 16.16
N LYS A 394 -30.71 -5.30 17.05
CA LYS A 394 -31.77 -4.74 17.89
C LYS A 394 -31.24 -3.79 18.97
N MET A 395 -30.06 -4.04 19.53
CA MET A 395 -29.43 -3.11 20.48
C MET A 395 -28.92 -1.83 19.80
N GLY A 396 -28.39 -1.91 18.58
CA GLY A 396 -27.94 -0.75 17.80
C GLY A 396 -29.08 0.22 17.44
N GLN A 397 -30.28 -0.30 17.14
CA GLN A 397 -31.49 0.51 16.90
C GLN A 397 -32.05 1.16 18.18
N PHE A 398 -31.82 0.57 19.36
CA PHE A 398 -32.26 1.14 20.63
C PHE A 398 -31.39 2.32 21.07
N VAL A 399 -30.07 2.23 20.85
CA VAL A 399 -29.12 3.30 21.22
C VAL A 399 -29.19 4.50 20.26
N THR A 400 -29.50 4.29 18.98
CA THR A 400 -29.72 5.40 18.02
C THR A 400 -30.93 6.26 18.41
N ARG A 401 -31.99 5.66 18.98
CA ARG A 401 -33.13 6.42 19.54
C ARG A 401 -32.76 7.22 20.79
N SER A 402 -31.88 6.70 21.65
CA SER A 402 -31.43 7.39 22.86
C SER A 402 -30.42 8.52 22.59
N LEU A 403 -29.64 8.45 21.52
CA LEU A 403 -28.73 9.55 21.12
C LEU A 403 -29.47 10.68 20.40
N SER A 404 -30.53 10.39 19.62
CA SER A 404 -31.38 11.43 19.03
C SER A 404 -32.21 12.20 20.07
N SER A 405 -32.47 11.63 21.25
CA SER A 405 -33.13 12.34 22.36
C SER A 405 -32.18 13.19 23.20
N LEU A 406 -30.85 13.10 22.99
CA LEU A 406 -29.84 13.92 23.68
C LEU A 406 -29.42 15.16 22.88
N THR A 407 -29.82 15.27 21.61
CA THR A 407 -29.59 16.45 20.75
C THR A 407 -30.87 17.25 20.47
N GLY A 408 -32.00 16.87 21.09
CA GLY A 408 -33.25 17.62 21.05
C GLY A 408 -33.47 18.37 22.35
N GLY A 409 -33.06 19.65 22.38
CA GLY A 409 -33.28 20.54 23.52
C GLY A 409 -32.98 21.99 23.14
N ASP A 410 -34.01 22.67 22.65
CA ASP A 410 -34.31 24.10 22.65
C ASP A 410 -33.14 25.13 22.57
N ALA A 411 -32.96 25.72 21.39
CA ALA A 411 -33.11 27.16 21.09
C ALA A 411 -32.73 27.46 19.63
#